data_AF-A0A5C7LLU2-F1
#
_entry.id   AF-A0A5C7LLU2-F1
#
_cell.length_a   1.000
_cell.length_b   1.000
_cell.length_c   1.000
_cell.angle_alpha   90.00
_cell.angle_beta   90.00
_cell.angle_gamma   90.00
#
_symmetry.space_group_name_H-M   'P 1'
#
loop_
_entity.id
_entity.type
_entity.pdbx_description
1 polymer ?
#
loop_
_entity_poly.entity_id
_entity_poly.type
_entity_poly.pdbx_seq_one_letter_code
_entity_poly.pdbx_strand_id
1 'polypeptide(L)'
;MKPEIKSKIEEVKALRKTYLDKLSDAFEDVLKSLAGEIFERDAGIKGISWVQYTPYFNDGDPCTFSIYDAQFCMSPEDVEQNETFLSPESEIELDEETFVCASISGYGLDERSTPSQKARFKPLVELLSEVDSVLATFEEAAQDFYGDGVRVFVTREGITTEEYNHD
;
A
#
# COMPACT_ATOMS: atom_id res chain seq x y z
N MET A 1 -23.47 -24.02 29.79
CA MET A 1 -23.28 -24.44 28.38
C MET A 1 -22.89 -25.91 28.35
N LYS A 2 -23.48 -26.72 27.45
CA LYS A 2 -23.14 -28.15 27.35
C LYS A 2 -21.65 -28.32 26.98
N PRO A 3 -20.92 -29.31 27.53
CA PRO A 3 -19.50 -29.53 27.23
C PRO A 3 -19.22 -29.66 25.72
N GLU A 4 -20.10 -30.33 24.98
CA GLU A 4 -20.03 -30.50 23.53
C GLU A 4 -20.13 -29.16 22.78
N ILE A 5 -21.02 -28.25 23.22
CA ILE A 5 -21.16 -26.92 22.63
C ILE A 5 -19.91 -26.08 22.91
N LYS A 6 -19.35 -26.17 24.13
CA LYS A 6 -18.09 -25.50 24.47
C LYS A 6 -16.95 -25.96 23.56
N SER A 7 -16.82 -27.27 23.35
CA SER A 7 -15.79 -27.84 22.46
C SER A 7 -15.90 -27.32 21.03
N LYS A 8 -17.12 -27.29 20.47
CA LYS A 8 -17.36 -26.77 19.12
C LYS A 8 -17.04 -25.27 18.97
N ILE A 9 -17.31 -24.48 20.01
CA ILE A 9 -16.95 -23.05 20.01
C ILE A 9 -15.43 -22.88 19.98
N GLU A 10 -14.69 -23.65 20.77
CA GLU A 10 -13.22 -23.57 20.77
C GLU A 10 -12.61 -24.06 19.44
N GLU A 11 -13.21 -25.08 18.80
CA GLU A 11 -12.82 -25.52 17.46
C GLU A 11 -13.03 -24.42 16.41
N VAL A 12 -14.18 -23.75 16.39
CA VAL A 12 -14.46 -22.64 15.47
C VAL A 12 -13.48 -21.48 15.67
N LYS A 13 -13.15 -21.15 16.93
CA LYS A 13 -12.14 -20.11 17.23
C LYS A 13 -10.76 -20.48 16.69
N ALA A 14 -10.33 -21.73 16.88
CA ALA A 14 -9.04 -22.21 16.39
C ALA A 14 -8.97 -22.21 14.86
N LEU A 15 -10.05 -22.60 14.19
CA LEU A 15 -10.17 -22.55 12.73
C LEU A 15 -10.10 -21.11 12.22
N ARG A 16 -10.84 -20.18 12.83
CA ARG A 16 -10.79 -18.76 12.47
C ARG A 16 -9.37 -18.21 12.60
N LYS A 17 -8.70 -18.49 13.72
CA LYS A 17 -7.32 -18.05 13.93
C LYS A 17 -6.40 -18.60 12.83
N THR A 18 -6.46 -19.90 12.57
CA THR A 18 -5.62 -20.54 11.55
C THR A 18 -5.86 -19.97 10.15
N TYR A 19 -7.12 -19.65 9.83
CA TYR A 19 -7.48 -19.00 8.57
C TYR A 19 -6.86 -17.60 8.47
N LEU A 20 -7.00 -16.77 9.51
CA LEU A 20 -6.46 -15.42 9.54
C LEU A 20 -4.92 -15.42 9.47
N ASP A 21 -4.25 -16.29 10.23
CA ASP A 21 -2.78 -16.40 10.22
C ASP A 21 -2.29 -16.74 8.80
N LYS A 22 -2.90 -17.73 8.13
CA LYS A 22 -2.53 -18.13 6.76
C LYS A 22 -2.87 -17.07 5.71
N LEU A 23 -3.97 -16.34 5.90
CA LEU A 23 -4.35 -15.25 5.02
C LEU A 23 -3.34 -14.11 5.12
N SER A 24 -2.90 -13.78 6.34
CA SER A 24 -1.86 -12.79 6.61
C SER A 24 -0.54 -13.14 5.95
N ASP A 25 -0.03 -14.34 6.21
CA ASP A 25 1.23 -14.83 5.64
C ASP A 25 1.19 -14.78 4.10
N ALA A 26 0.11 -15.30 3.50
CA ALA A 26 -0.02 -15.33 2.05
C ALA A 26 -0.15 -13.93 1.43
N PHE A 27 -0.89 -13.02 2.08
CA PHE A 27 -1.07 -11.65 1.62
C PHE A 27 0.24 -10.85 1.69
N GLU A 28 0.95 -10.93 2.81
CA GLU A 28 2.26 -10.30 2.95
C GLU A 28 3.28 -10.86 1.96
N ASP A 29 3.30 -12.17 1.73
CA ASP A 29 4.21 -12.80 0.76
C ASP A 29 3.96 -12.30 -0.67
N VAL A 30 2.69 -12.12 -1.07
CA VAL A 30 2.34 -11.53 -2.38
C VAL A 30 2.81 -10.09 -2.47
N LEU A 31 2.51 -9.25 -1.46
CA LEU A 31 2.94 -7.85 -1.44
C LEU A 31 4.46 -7.71 -1.46
N LYS A 32 5.18 -8.50 -0.66
CA LYS A 32 6.65 -8.52 -0.63
C LYS A 32 7.24 -8.96 -1.95
N SER A 33 6.62 -9.91 -2.65
CA SER A 33 7.06 -10.35 -3.97
C SER A 33 6.94 -9.23 -5.00
N LEU A 34 5.77 -8.58 -5.08
CA LEU A 34 5.54 -7.44 -5.99
C LEU A 34 6.46 -6.25 -5.67
N ALA A 35 6.59 -5.90 -4.39
CA ALA A 35 7.49 -4.86 -3.94
C ALA A 35 8.95 -5.19 -4.29
N GLY A 36 9.37 -6.45 -4.10
CA GLY A 36 10.68 -6.94 -4.51
C GLY A 36 10.95 -6.72 -6.01
N GLU A 37 10.01 -7.09 -6.88
CA GLU A 37 10.13 -6.88 -8.33
C GLU A 37 10.27 -5.40 -8.69
N ILE A 38 9.50 -4.52 -8.03
CA ILE A 38 9.60 -3.07 -8.19
C ILE A 38 11.00 -2.58 -7.78
N PHE A 39 11.50 -3.01 -6.63
CA PHE A 39 12.80 -2.59 -6.09
C PHE A 39 14.00 -3.12 -6.89
N GLU A 40 13.88 -4.29 -7.50
CA GLU A 40 14.89 -4.86 -8.40
C GLU A 40 14.92 -4.11 -9.73
N ARG A 41 13.75 -3.68 -10.21
CA ARG A 41 13.62 -2.95 -11.46
C ARG A 41 14.20 -1.55 -11.40
N ASP A 42 14.05 -0.88 -10.27
CA ASP A 42 14.50 0.49 -10.09
C ASP A 42 15.00 0.75 -8.66
N ALA A 43 16.31 0.87 -8.50
CA ALA A 43 16.93 1.14 -7.21
C ALA A 43 16.68 2.56 -6.66
N GLY A 44 16.13 3.46 -7.49
CA GLY A 44 15.64 4.78 -7.09
C GLY A 44 14.31 4.70 -6.34
N ILE A 45 13.53 3.62 -6.51
CA ILE A 45 12.35 3.35 -5.69
C ILE A 45 12.81 2.80 -4.34
N LYS A 46 12.40 3.49 -3.27
CA LYS A 46 12.77 3.20 -1.88
C LYS A 46 11.65 2.55 -1.10
N GLY A 47 10.42 2.78 -1.52
CA GLY A 47 9.25 2.14 -0.96
C GLY A 47 8.00 2.32 -1.80
N ILE A 48 6.94 1.69 -1.33
CA ILE A 48 5.57 1.85 -1.83
C ILE A 48 4.72 2.28 -0.63
N SER A 49 3.80 3.22 -0.84
CA SER A 49 2.90 3.68 0.22
C SER A 49 1.47 3.83 -0.27
N TRP A 50 0.51 3.57 0.60
CA TRP A 50 -0.90 3.90 0.40
C TRP A 50 -1.53 4.36 1.71
N VAL A 51 -2.69 5.00 1.61
CA VAL A 51 -3.53 5.31 2.78
C VAL A 51 -4.77 4.44 2.77
N GLN A 52 -5.23 4.04 3.95
CA GLN A 52 -6.46 3.28 4.11
C GLN A 52 -7.23 3.79 5.32
N TYR A 53 -8.48 4.18 5.10
CA TYR A 53 -9.30 4.73 6.16
C TYR A 53 -10.81 4.69 5.85
N THR A 54 -11.60 4.71 6.93
CA THR A 54 -13.03 5.04 6.91
C THR A 54 -13.17 6.55 7.13
N PRO A 55 -13.72 7.33 6.17
CA PRO A 55 -13.86 8.77 6.32
C PRO A 55 -14.69 9.18 7.55
N TYR A 56 -14.28 10.24 8.26
CA TYR A 56 -15.00 10.73 9.43
C TYR A 56 -16.26 11.55 9.08
N PHE A 57 -16.26 12.22 7.93
CA PHE A 57 -17.40 12.99 7.42
C PHE A 57 -17.71 12.54 5.99
N ASN A 58 -18.95 12.10 5.77
CA ASN A 58 -19.49 11.80 4.46
C ASN A 58 -20.83 12.53 4.33
N ASP A 59 -21.18 13.01 3.13
CA ASP A 59 -22.30 13.94 2.84
C ASP A 59 -23.73 13.36 3.08
N GLY A 60 -23.86 12.39 3.99
CA GLY A 60 -25.10 11.71 4.34
C GLY A 60 -25.11 10.21 4.04
N ASP A 61 -24.10 9.71 3.32
CA ASP A 61 -23.90 8.27 3.06
C ASP A 61 -23.14 7.59 4.21
N PRO A 62 -23.33 6.26 4.41
CA PRO A 62 -22.53 5.52 5.39
C PRO A 62 -21.04 5.66 5.09
N CYS A 63 -20.25 5.96 6.11
CA CYS A 63 -18.80 5.90 5.98
C CYS A 63 -18.37 4.43 5.82
N THR A 64 -17.61 4.15 4.78
CA THR A 64 -17.06 2.83 4.49
C THR A 64 -15.55 2.91 4.43
N PHE A 65 -14.90 1.87 4.94
CA PHE A 65 -13.47 1.68 4.76
C PHE A 65 -13.11 1.65 3.28
N SER A 66 -11.96 2.21 2.92
CA SER A 66 -11.41 2.14 1.57
C SER A 66 -9.89 2.19 1.62
N ILE A 67 -9.26 1.51 0.66
CA ILE A 67 -7.83 1.62 0.37
C ILE A 67 -7.67 2.53 -0.84
N TYR A 68 -6.78 3.52 -0.72
CA TYR A 68 -6.45 4.46 -1.80
C TYR A 68 -5.25 3.97 -2.59
N ASP A 69 -5.14 4.46 -3.83
CA ASP A 69 -4.10 4.06 -4.77
C ASP A 69 -2.69 4.15 -4.16
N ALA A 70 -1.89 3.12 -4.43
CA ALA A 70 -0.50 3.05 -4.02
C ALA A 70 0.35 4.10 -4.76
N GLN A 71 1.45 4.47 -4.11
CA GLN A 71 2.36 5.54 -4.50
C GLN A 71 3.79 5.03 -4.40
N PHE A 72 4.70 5.54 -5.23
CA PHE A 72 6.12 5.26 -5.08
C PHE A 72 6.76 6.26 -4.14
N CYS A 73 7.63 5.77 -3.25
CA CYS A 73 8.48 6.59 -2.40
C CYS A 73 9.91 6.60 -2.95
N MET A 74 10.45 7.79 -3.17
CA MET A 74 11.74 8.04 -3.82
C MET A 74 12.51 9.14 -3.11
N SER A 75 13.78 9.36 -3.44
CA SER A 75 14.50 10.53 -2.93
C SER A 75 13.86 11.83 -3.42
N PRO A 76 13.86 12.92 -2.62
CA PRO A 76 13.31 14.23 -3.02
C PRO A 76 13.83 14.72 -4.38
N GLU A 77 15.13 14.54 -4.64
CA GLU A 77 15.76 14.92 -5.91
C GLU A 77 15.15 14.19 -7.12
N ASP A 78 14.83 12.90 -6.97
CA ASP A 78 14.23 12.10 -8.06
C ASP A 78 12.78 12.54 -8.31
N VAL A 79 12.05 12.94 -7.26
CA VAL A 79 10.72 13.51 -7.42
C VAL A 79 10.78 14.86 -8.14
N GLU A 80 11.68 15.76 -7.74
CA GLU A 80 11.89 17.06 -8.38
C GLU A 80 12.25 16.91 -9.87
N GLN A 81 13.13 15.98 -10.22
CA GLN A 81 13.52 15.72 -11.62
C GLN A 81 12.36 15.18 -12.49
N ASN A 82 11.29 14.69 -11.88
CA ASN A 82 10.15 14.07 -12.54
C ASN A 82 8.81 14.77 -12.21
N GLU A 83 8.85 16.01 -11.70
CA GLU A 83 7.67 16.80 -11.27
C GLU A 83 6.64 17.05 -12.39
N THR A 84 6.99 16.80 -13.65
CA THR A 84 6.07 16.97 -14.78
C THR A 84 4.95 15.92 -14.80
N PHE A 85 5.14 14.80 -14.11
CA PHE A 85 4.16 13.73 -13.97
C PHE A 85 4.12 13.08 -12.58
N LEU A 86 5.04 13.40 -11.69
CA LEU A 86 4.95 13.03 -10.27
C LEU A 86 4.34 14.18 -9.46
N SER A 87 3.37 13.84 -8.62
CA SER A 87 2.81 14.76 -7.63
C SER A 87 3.18 14.26 -6.24
N PRO A 88 3.94 15.02 -5.43
CA PRO A 88 4.27 14.61 -4.07
C PRO A 88 3.02 14.64 -3.17
N GLU A 89 2.86 13.62 -2.33
CA GLU A 89 1.67 13.40 -1.50
C GLU A 89 2.01 13.30 -0.01
N SER A 90 3.20 12.79 0.31
CA SER A 90 3.70 12.67 1.68
C SER A 90 5.22 12.50 1.72
N GLU A 91 5.79 12.64 2.90
CA GLU A 91 7.19 12.37 3.19
C GLU A 91 7.27 11.31 4.28
N ILE A 92 8.30 10.46 4.21
CA ILE A 92 8.63 9.50 5.25
C ILE A 92 10.12 9.61 5.59
N GLU A 93 10.44 9.56 6.88
CA GLU A 93 11.81 9.45 7.37
C GLU A 93 12.11 7.98 7.72
N LEU A 94 13.10 7.41 7.04
CA LEU A 94 13.60 6.05 7.28
C LEU A 94 15.12 6.12 7.41
N ASP A 95 15.65 5.59 8.52
CA ASP A 95 17.10 5.51 8.77
C ASP A 95 17.86 6.83 8.55
N GLU A 96 17.29 7.94 9.05
CA GLU A 96 17.84 9.30 8.91
C GLU A 96 17.82 9.85 7.46
N GLU A 97 17.19 9.15 6.52
CA GLU A 97 16.92 9.60 5.15
C GLU A 97 15.45 9.95 4.96
N THR A 98 15.18 11.07 4.27
CA THR A 98 13.83 11.46 3.89
C THR A 98 13.51 10.98 2.48
N PHE A 99 12.37 10.33 2.31
CA PHE A 99 11.79 9.95 1.03
C PHE A 99 10.45 10.66 0.82
N VAL A 100 10.14 10.96 -0.43
CA VAL A 100 8.87 11.57 -0.85
C VAL A 100 8.06 10.50 -1.56
N CYS A 101 6.83 10.25 -1.08
CA CYS A 101 5.88 9.39 -1.75
C CYS A 101 5.00 10.22 -2.68
N ALA A 102 4.96 9.83 -3.96
CA ALA A 102 4.35 10.59 -5.03
C ALA A 102 3.38 9.74 -5.86
N SER A 103 2.25 10.34 -6.22
CA SER A 103 1.32 9.78 -7.20
C SER A 103 1.83 10.05 -8.62
N ILE A 104 1.51 9.15 -9.56
CA ILE A 104 1.89 9.28 -10.98
C ILE A 104 0.68 9.70 -11.80
N SER A 105 0.78 10.85 -12.47
CA SER A 105 -0.18 11.23 -13.51
C SER A 105 0.06 10.38 -14.76
N GLY A 106 -0.84 9.45 -15.07
CA GLY A 106 -0.76 8.65 -16.31
C GLY A 106 -0.72 9.53 -17.57
N TYR A 107 -1.53 10.59 -17.60
CA TYR A 107 -1.50 11.59 -18.68
C TYR A 107 -0.17 12.36 -18.73
N GLY A 108 0.34 12.81 -17.58
CA GLY A 108 1.65 13.46 -17.51
C GLY A 108 2.77 12.54 -18.00
N LEU A 109 2.76 11.27 -17.59
CA LEU A 109 3.73 10.28 -18.00
C LEU A 109 3.65 10.01 -19.52
N ASP A 110 2.45 9.94 -20.09
CA ASP A 110 2.31 9.64 -21.51
C ASP A 110 2.64 10.83 -22.42
N GLU A 111 2.26 12.05 -22.02
CA GLU A 111 2.28 13.25 -22.88
C GLU A 111 3.38 14.27 -22.54
N ARG A 112 3.91 14.25 -21.30
CA ARG A 112 4.84 15.28 -20.79
C ARG A 112 6.20 14.75 -20.37
N SER A 113 6.35 13.44 -20.24
CA SER A 113 7.64 12.82 -19.89
C SER A 113 8.57 12.69 -21.09
N THR A 114 9.88 12.68 -20.82
CA THR A 114 10.90 12.33 -21.81
C THR A 114 10.86 10.83 -22.14
N PRO A 115 11.42 10.39 -23.28
CA PRO A 115 11.48 8.96 -23.62
C PRO A 115 12.17 8.10 -22.55
N SER A 116 13.21 8.61 -21.88
CA SER A 116 13.90 7.91 -20.79
C SER A 116 13.03 7.78 -19.55
N GLN A 117 12.30 8.85 -19.18
CA GLN A 117 11.36 8.80 -18.06
C GLN A 117 10.22 7.83 -18.35
N LYS A 118 9.65 7.86 -19.56
CA LYS A 118 8.61 6.93 -19.98
C LYS A 118 9.07 5.48 -19.93
N ALA A 119 10.29 5.19 -20.42
CA ALA A 119 10.86 3.85 -20.40
C ALA A 119 11.12 3.34 -18.97
N ARG A 120 11.45 4.24 -18.04
CA ARG A 120 11.65 3.94 -16.62
C ARG A 120 10.32 3.67 -15.90
N PHE A 121 9.38 4.62 -15.96
CA PHE A 121 8.19 4.62 -15.11
C PHE A 121 7.02 3.80 -15.66
N LYS A 122 6.88 3.64 -16.98
CA LYS A 122 5.71 2.93 -17.53
C LYS A 122 5.57 1.49 -17.03
N PRO A 123 6.63 0.68 -17.01
CA PRO A 123 6.54 -0.67 -16.45
C PRO A 123 6.41 -0.70 -14.93
N LEU A 124 6.88 0.34 -14.22
CA LEU A 124 6.68 0.46 -12.77
C LEU A 124 5.21 0.71 -12.46
N VAL A 125 4.54 1.58 -13.23
CA VAL A 125 3.09 1.82 -13.11
C VAL A 125 2.28 0.53 -13.34
N GLU A 126 2.70 -0.33 -14.27
CA GLU A 126 2.07 -1.63 -14.48
C GLU A 126 2.18 -2.52 -13.23
N LEU A 127 3.36 -2.60 -12.61
CA LEU A 127 3.55 -3.33 -11.34
C LEU A 127 2.78 -2.70 -10.17
N LEU A 128 2.72 -1.37 -10.09
CA LEU A 128 1.96 -0.68 -9.04
C LEU A 128 0.46 -0.96 -9.16
N SER A 129 -0.05 -1.03 -10.39
CA SER A 129 -1.45 -1.42 -10.64
C SER A 129 -1.74 -2.86 -10.20
N GLU A 130 -0.75 -3.77 -10.24
CA GLU A 130 -0.90 -5.11 -9.67
C GLU A 130 -0.95 -5.06 -8.14
N VAL A 131 -0.17 -4.18 -7.50
CA VAL A 131 -0.27 -3.91 -6.05
C VAL A 131 -1.67 -3.41 -5.70
N ASP A 132 -2.19 -2.42 -6.40
CA ASP A 132 -3.56 -1.90 -6.19
C ASP A 132 -4.61 -3.00 -6.35
N SER A 133 -4.44 -3.86 -7.37
CA SER A 133 -5.35 -4.99 -7.60
C SER A 133 -5.33 -6.00 -6.44
N VAL A 134 -4.15 -6.27 -5.88
CA VAL A 134 -4.00 -7.14 -4.69
C VAL A 134 -4.65 -6.49 -3.48
N LEU A 135 -4.38 -5.20 -3.22
CA LEU A 135 -4.97 -4.46 -2.10
C LEU A 135 -6.51 -4.45 -2.17
N ALA A 136 -7.08 -4.16 -3.34
CA ALA A 136 -8.52 -4.17 -3.56
C ALA A 136 -9.13 -5.58 -3.40
N THR A 137 -8.42 -6.62 -3.83
CA THR A 137 -8.90 -8.02 -3.70
C THR A 137 -8.93 -8.47 -2.24
N PHE A 138 -8.01 -7.97 -1.42
CA PHE A 138 -7.83 -8.36 -0.03
C PHE A 138 -8.09 -7.20 0.94
N GLU A 139 -9.06 -6.33 0.63
CA GLU A 139 -9.36 -5.12 1.38
C GLU A 139 -9.63 -5.41 2.87
N GLU A 140 -10.48 -6.40 3.17
CA GLU A 140 -10.77 -6.83 4.54
C GLU A 140 -9.51 -7.30 5.28
N ALA A 141 -8.61 -7.98 4.58
CA ALA A 141 -7.37 -8.47 5.16
C ALA A 141 -6.41 -7.31 5.47
N ALA A 142 -6.26 -6.37 4.54
CA ALA A 142 -5.49 -5.16 4.75
C ALA A 142 -6.04 -4.31 5.91
N GLN A 143 -7.37 -4.21 6.05
CA GLN A 143 -8.01 -3.56 7.20
C GLN A 143 -7.69 -4.30 8.51
N ASP A 144 -7.84 -5.61 8.53
CA ASP A 144 -7.59 -6.44 9.72
C ASP A 144 -6.12 -6.40 10.17
N PHE A 145 -5.17 -6.32 9.23
CA PHE A 145 -3.73 -6.41 9.52
C PHE A 145 -3.06 -5.05 9.75
N TYR A 146 -3.37 -4.06 8.92
CA TYR A 146 -2.74 -2.74 9.01
C TYR A 146 -3.60 -1.73 9.78
N GLY A 147 -4.91 -1.98 9.92
CA GLY A 147 -5.83 -1.13 10.66
C GLY A 147 -6.61 -0.15 9.78
N ASP A 148 -7.28 0.78 10.45
CA ASP A 148 -8.07 1.85 9.83
C ASP A 148 -7.48 3.20 10.26
N GLY A 149 -7.46 4.19 9.37
CA GLY A 149 -6.90 5.51 9.65
C GLY A 149 -5.38 5.51 9.62
N VAL A 150 -4.79 4.74 8.70
CA VAL A 150 -3.33 4.58 8.62
C VAL A 150 -2.81 4.82 7.21
N ARG A 151 -1.53 5.24 7.16
CA ARG A 151 -0.68 5.14 5.98
C ARG A 151 0.20 3.91 6.15
N VAL A 152 0.24 3.05 5.14
CA VAL A 152 1.10 1.87 5.13
C VAL A 152 2.31 2.18 4.25
N PHE A 153 3.48 1.67 4.65
CA PHE A 153 4.73 1.78 3.92
C PHE A 153 5.37 0.41 3.78
N VAL A 154 5.76 0.06 2.56
CA VAL A 154 6.49 -1.16 2.23
C VAL A 154 7.86 -0.78 1.74
N THR A 155 8.90 -1.22 2.43
CA THR A 155 10.31 -0.98 2.08
C THR A 155 11.05 -2.31 1.99
N ARG A 156 12.35 -2.27 1.69
CA ARG A 156 13.20 -3.46 1.71
C ARG A 156 13.41 -4.05 3.11
N GLU A 157 13.19 -3.26 4.16
CA GLU A 157 13.37 -3.67 5.56
C GLU A 157 12.10 -4.30 6.13
N GLY A 158 10.93 -3.95 5.59
CA GLY A 158 9.66 -4.51 6.03
C GLY A 158 8.48 -3.62 5.69
N ILE A 159 7.40 -3.85 6.43
CA ILE A 159 6.15 -3.09 6.31
C ILE A 159 5.93 -2.34 7.63
N THR A 160 5.64 -1.05 7.55
CA THR A 160 5.31 -0.19 8.69
C THR A 160 4.01 0.56 8.45
N THR A 161 3.38 1.03 9.53
CA THR A 161 2.14 1.81 9.48
C THR A 161 2.28 3.05 10.34
N GLU A 162 1.76 4.18 9.87
CA GLU A 162 1.68 5.44 10.60
C GLU A 162 0.24 5.92 10.67
N GLU A 163 -0.13 6.61 11.75
CA GLU A 163 -1.46 7.22 11.86
C GLU A 163 -1.66 8.25 10.74
N TYR A 164 -2.77 8.15 10.02
CA TYR A 164 -3.15 9.07 8.97
C TYR A 164 -4.39 9.84 9.38
N ASN A 165 -4.26 11.17 9.43
CA ASN A 165 -5.38 12.07 9.69
C ASN A 165 -5.70 12.86 8.41
N HIS A 166 -6.96 12.80 7.97
CA HIS A 166 -7.48 13.46 6.77
C HIS A 166 -8.20 14.78 7.12
N ASP A 167 -7.73 15.52 8.11
CA ASP A 167 -8.28 16.83 8.50
C ASP A 167 -7.90 17.96 7.53
#